data_AF-A0A0G1D0X0-F1
#
_entry.id   AF-A0A0G1D0X0-F1
#
_cell.length_a   1.000
_cell.length_b   1.000
_cell.length_c   1.000
_cell.angle_alpha   90.00
_cell.angle_beta   90.00
_cell.angle_gamma   90.00
#
_symmetry.space_group_name_H-M   'P 1'
#
loop_
_entity.id
_entity.type
_entity.pdbx_description
1 polymer ?
#
loop_
_entity_poly.entity_id
_entity_poly.type
_entity_poly.pdbx_seq_one_letter_code
_entity_poly.pdbx_strand_id
1 'polypeptide(L)'
;MPISEARKKIFDIAKDVQKPSNYYTLTEKGRPKVVMMSAEEFESWKETMEVLEEFPDLKKDVEETNGAIKTGEYKNWTTLEELLAKEGFQVADKSHKKYGVSSKNKTKRR
;
A
#
# COMPACT_ATOMS: atom_id res chain seq x y z
N MET A 1 -5.70 28.34 -11.93
CA MET A 1 -6.90 29.15 -12.19
C MET A 1 -7.19 30.10 -11.03
N PRO A 2 -7.82 31.26 -11.24
CA PRO A 2 -8.23 32.15 -10.15
C PRO A 2 -9.23 31.49 -9.20
N ILE A 3 -9.12 31.76 -7.89
CA ILE A 3 -10.05 31.24 -6.87
C ILE A 3 -11.51 31.62 -7.16
N SER A 4 -11.74 32.82 -7.71
CA SER A 4 -13.07 33.31 -8.08
C SER A 4 -13.72 32.47 -9.18
N GLU A 5 -12.92 31.92 -10.11
CA GLU A 5 -13.40 31.02 -11.15
C GLU A 5 -13.63 29.61 -10.57
N ALA A 6 -12.68 29.12 -9.78
CA ALA A 6 -12.76 27.81 -9.16
C ALA A 6 -14.01 27.67 -8.27
N ARG A 7 -14.37 28.72 -7.52
CA ARG A 7 -15.59 28.76 -6.71
C ARG A 7 -16.85 28.47 -7.52
N LYS A 8 -16.94 28.96 -8.76
CA LYS A 8 -18.12 28.79 -9.62
C LYS A 8 -18.24 27.35 -10.15
N LYS A 9 -17.12 26.63 -10.23
CA LYS A 9 -17.00 25.29 -10.83
C LYS A 9 -16.60 24.23 -9.80
N ILE A 10 -16.76 24.51 -8.51
CA ILE A 10 -16.12 23.72 -7.44
C ILE A 10 -16.51 22.23 -7.49
N PHE A 11 -17.76 21.92 -7.83
CA PHE A 11 -18.23 20.54 -7.95
C PHE A 11 -17.65 19.81 -9.17
N ASP A 12 -17.50 20.50 -10.29
CA ASP A 12 -16.88 19.93 -11.49
C ASP A 12 -15.40 19.62 -11.24
N ILE A 13 -14.70 20.56 -10.60
CA ILE A 13 -13.30 20.38 -10.24
C ILE A 13 -13.17 19.24 -9.22
N ALA A 14 -14.03 19.18 -8.20
CA ALA A 14 -14.04 18.10 -7.21
C ALA A 14 -14.28 16.72 -7.84
N LYS A 15 -15.10 16.64 -8.89
CA LYS A 15 -15.32 15.41 -9.66
C LYS A 15 -14.12 15.06 -10.54
N ASP A 16 -13.48 16.06 -11.14
CA ASP A 16 -12.38 15.84 -12.07
C ASP A 16 -11.08 15.44 -11.39
N VAL A 17 -10.80 15.96 -10.18
CA VAL A 17 -9.64 15.55 -9.37
C VAL A 17 -9.74 14.11 -8.85
N GLN A 18 -10.90 13.46 -8.95
CA GLN A 18 -11.01 12.03 -8.63
C GLN A 18 -10.27 11.15 -9.64
N LYS A 19 -9.93 11.67 -10.83
CA LYS A 19 -9.09 10.96 -11.78
C LYS A 19 -7.63 11.05 -11.31
N PRO A 20 -6.88 9.94 -11.38
CA PRO A 20 -5.47 9.94 -11.00
C PRO A 20 -4.68 11.05 -11.71
N SER A 21 -3.72 11.65 -11.00
CA SER A 21 -2.84 12.71 -11.51
C SER A 21 -3.52 14.04 -11.90
N ASN A 22 -4.81 14.21 -11.65
CA ASN A 22 -5.49 15.48 -11.88
C ASN A 22 -5.45 16.37 -10.63
N TYR A 23 -4.88 17.56 -10.75
CA TYR A 23 -4.88 18.57 -9.70
C TYR A 23 -5.02 19.98 -10.27
N TYR A 24 -5.49 20.91 -9.44
CA TYR A 24 -5.73 22.29 -9.81
C TYR A 24 -5.00 23.24 -8.87
N THR A 25 -4.17 24.11 -9.43
CA THR A 25 -3.55 25.21 -8.67
C THR A 25 -4.45 26.43 -8.72
N LEU A 26 -4.96 26.83 -7.55
CA LEU A 26 -5.79 28.00 -7.37
C LEU A 26 -4.94 29.22 -7.02
N THR A 27 -5.23 30.34 -7.67
CA THR A 27 -4.45 31.58 -7.55
C THR A 27 -5.28 32.74 -7.02
N GLU A 28 -4.62 33.64 -6.29
CA GLU A 28 -5.15 34.94 -5.89
C GLU A 28 -4.23 36.03 -6.44
N LYS A 29 -4.77 37.00 -7.20
CA LYS A 29 -3.99 38.05 -7.88
C LYS A 29 -2.80 37.47 -8.68
N GLY A 30 -3.04 36.34 -9.36
CA GLY A 30 -2.04 35.63 -10.17
C GLY A 30 -1.03 34.78 -9.38
N ARG A 31 -1.04 34.82 -8.04
CA ARG A 31 -0.11 34.05 -7.20
C ARG A 31 -0.74 32.73 -6.73
N PRO A 32 -0.06 31.58 -6.86
CA PRO A 32 -0.52 30.30 -6.30
C PRO A 32 -0.79 30.40 -4.80
N LYS A 33 -1.92 29.84 -4.35
CA LYS A 33 -2.33 29.84 -2.94
C LYS A 33 -2.78 28.47 -2.44
N VAL A 34 -3.43 27.69 -3.28
CA VAL A 34 -3.99 26.40 -2.92
C VAL A 34 -3.76 25.43 -4.07
N VAL A 35 -3.43 24.19 -3.77
CA VAL A 35 -3.52 23.07 -4.71
C VAL A 35 -4.69 22.22 -4.28
N MET A 36 -5.56 21.85 -5.21
CA MET A 36 -6.69 20.96 -4.97
C MET A 36 -6.48 19.68 -5.76
N MET A 37 -6.56 18.54 -5.07
CA MET A 37 -6.46 17.18 -5.58
C MET A 37 -7.50 16.30 -4.86
N SER A 38 -7.66 15.03 -5.24
CA SER A 38 -8.49 14.12 -4.44
C SER A 38 -7.87 13.89 -3.07
N ALA A 39 -8.70 13.56 -2.09
CA ALA A 39 -8.22 13.18 -0.76
C ALA A 39 -7.33 11.93 -0.82
N GLU A 40 -7.69 10.96 -1.67
CA GLU A 40 -6.90 9.74 -1.88
C GLU A 40 -5.50 10.02 -2.42
N GLU A 41 -5.35 10.93 -3.39
CA GLU A 41 -4.05 11.32 -3.94
C GLU A 41 -3.20 12.03 -2.87
N PHE A 42 -3.83 12.91 -2.07
CA PHE A 42 -3.14 13.60 -0.99
C PHE A 42 -2.61 12.63 0.08
N GLU A 43 -3.44 11.67 0.51
CA GLU A 43 -3.01 10.65 1.48
C GLU A 43 -1.92 9.74 0.89
N SER A 44 -2.02 9.39 -0.40
CA SER A 44 -1.00 8.58 -1.08
C SER A 44 0.36 9.29 -1.14
N TRP A 45 0.38 10.60 -1.42
CA TRP A 45 1.61 11.39 -1.38
C TRP A 45 2.15 11.54 0.03
N LYS A 46 1.27 11.73 1.02
CA LYS A 46 1.65 11.82 2.43
C LYS A 46 2.31 10.53 2.89
N GLU A 47 1.71 9.37 2.61
CA GLU A 47 2.30 8.05 2.90
C GLU A 47 3.66 7.89 2.22
N THR A 48 3.75 8.26 0.94
CA THR A 48 5.02 8.18 0.19
C THR A 48 6.11 9.05 0.84
N MET A 49 5.78 10.26 1.29
CA MET A 49 6.74 11.12 1.98
C MET A 49 7.15 10.56 3.34
N GLU A 50 6.20 10.04 4.13
CA GLU A 50 6.47 9.39 5.42
C GLU A 50 7.41 8.18 5.24
N VAL A 51 7.16 7.35 4.23
CA VAL A 51 8.00 6.20 3.89
C VAL A 51 9.42 6.63 3.48
N LEU A 52 9.56 7.70 2.70
CA LEU A 52 10.88 8.21 2.31
C LEU A 52 11.65 8.81 3.49
N GLU A 53 10.95 9.38 4.47
CA GLU A 53 11.56 9.89 5.69
C GLU A 53 11.99 8.75 6.64
N GLU A 54 11.17 7.71 6.79
CA GLU A 54 11.47 6.56 7.65
C GLU A 54 12.54 5.63 7.06
N PHE A 55 12.58 5.50 5.73
CA PHE A 55 13.49 4.60 5.01
C PHE A 55 14.35 5.39 4.01
N PRO A 56 15.39 6.11 4.45
CA PRO A 56 16.20 6.95 3.57
C PRO A 56 16.95 6.15 2.47
N ASP A 57 17.28 4.89 2.76
CA ASP A 57 17.95 3.97 1.83
C ASP A 57 16.97 3.06 1.07
N LEU A 58 15.65 3.32 1.13
CA LEU A 58 14.61 2.46 0.57
C LEU A 58 14.88 2.03 -0.87
N LYS A 59 15.43 2.92 -1.70
CA LYS A 59 15.76 2.60 -3.08
C LYS A 59 16.77 1.45 -3.18
N LYS A 60 17.81 1.49 -2.35
CA LYS A 60 18.84 0.45 -2.29
C LYS A 60 18.22 -0.86 -1.80
N ASP A 61 17.43 -0.81 -0.72
CA ASP A 61 16.77 -2.00 -0.15
C ASP A 61 15.82 -2.67 -1.15
N VAL A 62 15.08 -1.87 -1.91
CA VAL A 62 14.21 -2.34 -3.00
C VAL A 62 15.02 -2.96 -4.13
N GLU A 63 16.15 -2.37 -4.52
CA GLU A 63 17.03 -2.92 -5.56
C GLU A 63 17.66 -4.26 -5.13
N GLU A 64 18.17 -4.35 -3.90
CA GLU A 64 18.73 -5.57 -3.31
C GLU A 64 17.66 -6.67 -3.25
N THR A 65 16.48 -6.35 -2.76
CA THR A 65 15.35 -7.29 -2.67
C THR A 65 14.93 -7.77 -4.06
N ASN A 66 14.81 -6.88 -5.04
CA ASN A 66 14.49 -7.25 -6.42
C ASN A 66 15.58 -8.13 -7.05
N GLY A 67 16.84 -7.87 -6.74
CA GLY A 67 17.97 -8.72 -7.14
C GLY A 67 17.83 -10.12 -6.56
N ALA A 68 17.62 -10.23 -5.25
CA ALA A 68 17.45 -11.50 -4.54
C ALA A 68 16.23 -12.30 -5.04
N ILE A 69 15.12 -11.62 -5.36
CA ILE A 69 13.93 -12.26 -5.97
C ILE A 69 14.28 -12.87 -7.33
N LYS A 70 15.02 -12.13 -8.18
CA LYS A 70 15.43 -12.61 -9.51
C LYS A 70 16.40 -13.77 -9.45
N THR A 71 17.37 -13.74 -8.53
CA THR A 71 18.37 -14.81 -8.37
C THR A 71 17.82 -16.02 -7.59
N GLY A 72 16.71 -15.85 -6.86
CA GLY A 72 16.16 -16.85 -5.96
C GLY A 72 16.85 -16.91 -4.59
N GLU A 73 17.79 -15.99 -4.32
CA GLU A 73 18.54 -15.89 -3.06
C GLU A 73 17.62 -15.68 -1.86
N TYR A 74 16.49 -15.00 -2.05
CA TYR A 74 15.49 -14.78 -0.99
C TYR A 74 15.00 -16.06 -0.31
N LYS A 75 15.08 -17.21 -1.00
CA LYS A 75 14.70 -18.52 -0.45
C LYS A 75 15.65 -19.03 0.63
N ASN A 76 16.87 -18.50 0.67
CA ASN A 76 17.88 -18.83 1.68
C ASN A 76 17.80 -17.93 2.92
N TRP A 77 16.95 -16.91 2.89
CA TRP A 77 16.74 -16.05 4.06
C TRP A 77 16.01 -16.81 5.16
N THR A 78 16.36 -16.52 6.41
CA THR A 78 15.71 -17.12 7.57
C THR A 78 14.23 -16.78 7.57
N THR A 79 13.38 -17.80 7.62
CA THR A 79 11.93 -17.61 7.68
C THR A 79 11.51 -17.13 9.07
N LEU A 80 10.34 -16.48 9.15
CA LEU A 80 9.80 -16.01 10.41
C LEU A 80 9.65 -17.17 11.42
N GLU A 81 9.22 -18.35 10.97
CA GLU A 81 9.06 -19.51 11.85
C GLU A 81 10.39 -20.05 12.38
N GLU A 82 11.44 -20.09 11.55
CA GLU A 82 12.77 -20.52 11.98
C GLU A 82 13.37 -19.54 13.01
N LEU A 83 13.17 -18.23 12.79
CA LEU A 83 13.64 -17.21 13.71
C LEU A 83 12.90 -17.26 15.05
N LEU A 84 11.56 -17.39 15.03
CA LEU A 84 10.76 -17.54 16.25
C LEU A 84 11.13 -18.81 17.02
N ALA A 85 11.38 -19.93 16.33
CA ALA A 85 11.84 -21.16 16.97
C ALA A 85 13.22 -21.00 17.61
N LYS A 86 14.14 -20.27 16.96
CA LYS A 86 15.48 -19.97 17.48
C LYS A 86 15.42 -19.07 18.72
N GLU A 87 14.55 -18.07 18.73
CA GLU A 87 14.34 -17.15 19.86
C GLU A 87 13.47 -17.76 20.99
N GLY A 88 13.12 -19.05 20.89
CA GLY A 88 12.43 -19.79 21.95
C GLY A 88 10.93 -19.54 22.03
N PHE A 89 10.33 -18.92 21.02
CA PHE A 89 8.87 -18.78 20.94
C PHE A 89 8.23 -20.12 20.55
N GLN A 90 7.05 -20.39 21.13
CA GLN A 90 6.27 -21.58 20.76
C GLN A 90 5.65 -21.39 19.37
N VAL A 91 6.31 -21.94 18.35
CA VAL A 91 5.75 -22.01 16.99
C VAL A 91 4.79 -23.19 16.92
N ALA A 92 3.61 -22.98 16.31
CA ALA A 92 2.60 -24.03 16.18
C ALA A 92 3.19 -25.29 15.52
N ASP A 93 2.91 -26.44 16.11
CA ASP A 93 3.38 -27.74 15.61
C ASP A 93 2.91 -27.95 14.16
N LYS A 94 3.86 -28.04 13.21
CA LYS A 94 3.59 -28.43 11.82
C LYS A 94 3.32 -29.94 11.76
N SER A 95 2.31 -30.39 12.51
CA SER A 95 1.85 -31.78 12.52
C SER A 95 1.41 -32.18 11.11
N HIS A 96 1.95 -33.31 10.61
CA HIS A 96 1.52 -33.96 9.37
C HIS A 96 0.02 -34.33 9.36
N LYS A 97 -0.66 -34.37 10.52
CA LYS A 97 -2.10 -34.56 10.62
C LYS A 97 -2.80 -33.20 10.47
N LYS A 98 -3.44 -33.01 9.31
CA LYS A 98 -4.44 -31.96 9.11
C LYS A 98 -5.71 -32.35 9.87
N TYR A 99 -5.99 -31.68 10.98
CA TYR A 99 -7.32 -31.74 11.62
C TYR A 99 -8.28 -30.85 10.83
N GLY A 100 -8.70 -31.32 9.67
CA GLY A 100 -9.82 -30.73 8.93
C GLY A 100 -11.13 -31.34 9.40
N VAL A 101 -12.14 -30.52 9.68
CA VAL A 101 -13.52 -30.99 9.82
C VAL A 101 -13.91 -31.65 8.49
N SER A 102 -14.26 -32.94 8.54
CA SER A 102 -14.60 -33.72 7.34
C SER A 102 -15.83 -33.11 6.64
N SER A 103 -15.64 -32.52 5.45
CA SER A 103 -16.72 -32.01 4.61
C SER A 103 -17.40 -33.12 3.79
N LYS A 104 -17.54 -34.33 4.33
CA LYS A 104 -18.40 -35.35 3.72
C LYS A 104 -19.86 -34.94 3.90
N ASN A 105 -20.37 -34.15 2.95
CA ASN A 105 -21.80 -34.01 2.73
C ASN A 105 -22.36 -35.41 2.43
N LYS A 106 -22.97 -36.05 3.43
CA LYS A 106 -23.82 -37.21 3.21
C LYS A 106 -25.06 -36.72 2.47
N THR A 107 -25.10 -36.88 1.15
CA THR A 107 -26.34 -36.77 0.38
C THR A 107 -27.34 -37.77 0.95
N LYS A 108 -28.34 -37.28 1.70
CA LYS A 108 -29.52 -38.08 2.05
C LYS A 108 -30.23 -38.44 0.75
N ARG A 109 -30.21 -39.72 0.38
CA ARG A 109 -31.15 -40.26 -0.61
C ARG A 109 -32.55 -40.22 0.00
N ARG A 110 -33.50 -39.65 -0.75
CA ARG A 110 -34.94 -39.71 -0.50
C ARG A 110 -35.44 -41.13 -0.63
#